data_AF-A0A6J7DGN5-F1
#
_entry.id   AF-A0A6J7DGN5-F1
#
_cell.length_a   1.000
_cell.length_b   1.000
_cell.length_c   1.000
_cell.angle_alpha   90.00
_cell.angle_beta   90.00
_cell.angle_gamma   90.00
#
_symmetry.space_group_name_H-M   'P 1'
#
loop_
_entity.id
_entity.type
_entity.pdbx_description
1 polymer ?
#
loop_
_entity_poly.entity_id
_entity_poly.type
_entity_poly.pdbx_seq_one_letter_code
_entity_poly.pdbx_strand_id
1 'polypeptide(L)'
;MHTIKLGNMANSERERTADWFRRFAHAEGAESPRYRDWALGIANDDELLALVAKLPLSKRQPVLVLTCARVAGVPLRPFETARGDFVALWPVIAKLAKTRSTQTNDPRRCTPLLIALDRIRGPIALVEVGASAGLTLFPDRYTYTWNSPGRSVTSHPADGPSTVSLVADIAGWAANPPRRPNIVHREGIDLTPLDVTKSADKDWLEALVWPEQTERLDLVRAAVGIVAKTPPTLTAGDAMAEIRAAVARARKAAPKATIVVSSPAVLVYLDPAEREKFATYCTRANVRWISLDGRRVIPRIGDAADERGIEGDFVLSLDGVPIASVDPLGRQVTVHGASGLSPEKVDVIEFERENWGPTRSKESLVRKVWNLPLVRYYQRLYGIMESAAARRYDPILVRSFAETSEL
;
A
#
# COMPACT_ATOMS: atom_id res chain seq x y z
N MET A 1 31.04 -27.93 32.32
CA MET A 1 29.72 -28.52 32.02
C MET A 1 28.65 -27.52 32.44
N HIS A 2 28.32 -26.56 31.58
CA HIS A 2 27.30 -25.54 31.86
C HIS A 2 25.99 -26.01 31.23
N THR A 3 25.17 -26.67 32.04
CA THR A 3 23.78 -26.98 31.71
C THR A 3 23.00 -25.68 31.74
N ILE A 4 23.05 -24.90 30.66
CA ILE A 4 22.10 -23.80 30.45
C ILE A 4 20.73 -24.47 30.42
N LYS A 5 19.96 -24.23 31.50
CA LYS A 5 18.68 -24.89 31.77
C LYS A 5 17.74 -24.72 30.57
N LEU A 6 17.41 -25.81 29.89
CA LEU A 6 16.35 -25.89 28.86
C LEU A 6 15.03 -25.21 29.32
N GLY A 7 14.75 -25.25 30.64
CA GLY A 7 13.61 -24.55 31.24
C GLY A 7 13.67 -23.02 31.16
N ASN A 8 14.85 -22.39 31.29
CA ASN A 8 14.99 -20.94 31.16
C ASN A 8 14.83 -20.48 29.70
N MET A 9 15.33 -21.27 28.75
CA MET A 9 15.17 -20.96 27.32
C MET A 9 13.70 -21.09 26.88
N ALA A 10 13.00 -22.14 27.30
CA ALA A 10 11.57 -22.32 27.01
C ALA A 10 10.70 -21.22 27.64
N ASN A 11 11.03 -20.75 28.84
CA ASN A 11 10.34 -19.60 29.45
C ASN A 11 10.57 -18.31 28.65
N SER A 12 11.82 -18.06 28.24
CA SER A 12 12.18 -16.88 27.44
C SER A 12 11.53 -16.87 26.04
N GLU A 13 11.27 -18.03 25.45
CA GLU A 13 10.58 -18.12 24.15
C GLU A 13 9.08 -17.87 24.28
N ARG A 14 8.45 -18.36 25.34
CA ARG A 14 7.04 -18.09 25.63
C ARG A 14 6.82 -16.61 25.92
N GLU A 15 7.68 -16.00 26.74
CA GLU A 15 7.62 -14.56 27.02
C GLU A 15 7.79 -13.70 25.76
N ARG A 16 8.75 -14.05 24.89
CA ARG A 16 8.93 -13.37 23.60
C ARG A 16 7.71 -13.51 22.69
N THR A 17 7.10 -14.69 22.67
CA THR A 17 5.88 -14.94 21.88
C THR A 17 4.72 -14.13 22.45
N ALA A 18 4.52 -14.12 23.77
CA ALA A 18 3.50 -13.33 24.45
C ALA A 18 3.66 -11.83 24.15
N ASP A 19 4.88 -11.29 24.27
CA ASP A 19 5.18 -9.91 23.95
C ASP A 19 4.86 -9.57 22.48
N TRP A 20 5.16 -10.46 21.54
CA TRP A 20 4.80 -10.24 20.14
C TRP A 20 3.28 -10.16 19.94
N PHE A 21 2.51 -11.04 20.57
CA PHE A 21 1.04 -10.99 20.52
C PHE A 21 0.49 -9.71 21.17
N ARG A 22 1.04 -9.26 22.30
CA ARG A 22 0.66 -7.97 22.92
C ARG A 22 0.98 -6.79 22.01
N ARG A 23 2.19 -6.74 21.45
CA ARG A 23 2.60 -5.68 20.52
C ARG A 23 1.69 -5.63 19.30
N PHE A 24 1.36 -6.78 18.72
CA PHE A 24 0.38 -6.85 17.65
C PHE A 24 -0.98 -6.31 18.10
N ALA A 25 -1.51 -6.75 19.24
CA ALA A 25 -2.81 -6.31 19.74
C ALA A 25 -2.92 -4.80 19.98
N HIS A 26 -1.81 -4.15 20.38
CA HIS A 26 -1.77 -2.71 20.64
C HIS A 26 -1.39 -1.87 19.42
N ALA A 27 -0.78 -2.47 18.40
CA ALA A 27 -0.44 -1.81 17.14
C ALA A 27 -1.45 -2.19 16.04
N GLU A 28 -1.05 -3.05 15.11
CA GLU A 28 -1.87 -3.43 13.94
C GLU A 28 -3.25 -3.97 14.35
N GLY A 29 -3.29 -4.85 15.37
CA GLY A 29 -4.51 -5.47 15.86
C GLY A 29 -5.56 -4.48 16.37
N ALA A 30 -5.20 -3.22 16.65
CA ALA A 30 -6.16 -2.18 17.02
C ALA A 30 -7.24 -1.94 15.93
N GLU A 31 -6.96 -2.28 14.66
CA GLU A 31 -7.94 -2.20 13.57
C GLU A 31 -8.98 -3.34 13.57
N SER A 32 -8.83 -4.37 14.42
CA SER A 32 -9.79 -5.47 14.56
C SER A 32 -10.02 -5.79 16.04
N PRO A 33 -11.15 -5.35 16.61
CA PRO A 33 -11.54 -5.70 17.98
C PRO A 33 -11.43 -7.20 18.28
N ARG A 34 -11.84 -8.07 17.34
CA ARG A 34 -11.73 -9.52 17.51
C ARG A 34 -10.29 -10.02 17.53
N TYR A 35 -9.44 -9.60 16.59
CA TYR A 35 -8.04 -10.04 16.57
C TYR A 35 -7.25 -9.48 17.75
N ARG A 36 -7.56 -8.26 18.20
CA ARG A 36 -7.00 -7.69 19.43
C ARG A 36 -7.37 -8.52 20.65
N ASP A 37 -8.64 -8.85 20.82
CA ASP A 37 -9.15 -9.69 21.92
C ASP A 37 -8.47 -11.06 21.93
N TRP A 38 -8.46 -11.76 20.79
CA TRP A 38 -7.79 -13.06 20.67
C TRP A 38 -6.29 -12.98 20.92
N ALA A 39 -5.62 -11.94 20.42
CA ALA A 39 -4.18 -11.77 20.62
C ALA A 39 -3.82 -11.56 22.09
N LEU A 40 -4.58 -10.72 22.81
CA LEU A 40 -4.40 -10.52 24.26
C LEU A 40 -4.71 -11.79 25.06
N GLY A 41 -5.75 -12.51 24.66
CA GLY A 41 -6.11 -13.80 25.23
C GLY A 41 -4.97 -14.82 25.12
N ILE A 42 -4.45 -15.04 23.91
CA ILE A 42 -3.31 -15.93 23.66
C ILE A 42 -2.07 -15.45 24.42
N ALA A 43 -1.80 -14.14 24.48
CA ALA A 43 -0.64 -13.60 25.19
C ALA A 43 -0.65 -13.86 26.71
N ASN A 44 -1.81 -14.21 27.28
CA ASN A 44 -1.97 -14.53 28.69
C ASN A 44 -2.31 -16.01 28.93
N ASP A 45 -2.16 -16.85 27.91
CA ASP A 45 -2.49 -18.28 27.96
C ASP A 45 -1.24 -19.16 27.77
N ASP A 46 -0.75 -19.74 28.87
CA ASP A 46 0.49 -20.53 28.86
C ASP A 46 0.44 -21.76 27.94
N GLU A 47 -0.73 -22.38 27.80
CA GLU A 47 -0.92 -23.57 26.96
C GLU A 47 -0.84 -23.18 25.48
N LEU A 48 -1.58 -22.16 25.05
CA LEU A 48 -1.56 -21.69 23.67
C LEU A 48 -0.18 -21.10 23.30
N LEU A 49 0.49 -20.40 24.22
CA LEU A 49 1.86 -19.92 24.00
C LEU A 49 2.84 -21.07 23.80
N ALA A 50 2.73 -22.14 24.59
CA ALA A 50 3.55 -23.34 24.42
C ALA A 50 3.25 -24.05 23.09
N LEU A 51 2.01 -24.01 22.62
CA LEU A 51 1.61 -24.54 21.32
C LEU A 51 2.16 -23.69 20.16
N VAL A 52 2.03 -22.36 20.20
CA VAL A 52 2.60 -21.44 19.20
C VAL A 52 4.13 -21.56 19.15
N ALA A 53 4.80 -21.71 20.29
CA ALA A 53 6.25 -21.86 20.36
C ALA A 53 6.77 -23.11 19.63
N LYS A 54 5.92 -24.11 19.33
CA LYS A 54 6.31 -25.28 18.51
C LYS A 54 6.35 -24.99 17.01
N LEU A 55 5.82 -23.86 16.55
CA LEU A 55 5.94 -23.44 15.15
C LEU A 55 7.34 -22.89 14.87
N PRO A 56 7.83 -22.98 13.62
CA PRO A 56 9.01 -22.22 13.19
C PRO A 56 8.80 -20.73 13.47
N LEU A 57 9.86 -20.00 13.84
CA LEU A 57 9.76 -18.59 14.24
C LEU A 57 9.02 -17.72 13.20
N SER A 58 9.29 -17.92 11.92
CA SER A 58 8.64 -17.21 10.81
C SER A 58 7.12 -17.46 10.71
N LYS A 59 6.62 -18.53 11.34
CA LYS A 59 5.21 -18.94 11.37
C LYS A 59 4.51 -18.61 12.69
N ARG A 60 5.17 -17.92 13.62
CA ARG A 60 4.59 -17.48 14.91
C ARG A 60 3.91 -16.11 14.85
N GLN A 61 3.86 -15.48 13.67
CA GLN A 61 3.24 -14.17 13.49
C GLN A 61 1.77 -14.19 13.97
N PRO A 62 1.34 -13.27 14.86
CA PRO A 62 -0.01 -13.28 15.41
C PRO A 62 -1.10 -13.33 14.33
N VAL A 63 -1.02 -12.45 13.33
CA VAL A 63 -2.00 -12.40 12.24
C VAL A 63 -2.10 -13.73 11.45
N LEU A 64 -0.98 -14.45 11.26
CA LEU A 64 -1.01 -15.78 10.63
C LEU A 64 -1.78 -16.79 11.49
N VAL A 65 -1.44 -16.87 12.78
CA VAL A 65 -2.07 -17.81 13.72
C VAL A 65 -3.57 -17.55 13.85
N LEU A 66 -3.97 -16.27 13.98
CA LEU A 66 -5.37 -15.88 14.11
C LEU A 66 -6.18 -16.15 12.84
N THR A 67 -5.59 -15.91 11.66
CA THR A 67 -6.23 -16.29 10.38
C THR A 67 -6.33 -17.81 10.25
N CYS A 68 -5.28 -18.57 10.59
CA CYS A 68 -5.33 -20.04 10.59
C CYS A 68 -6.41 -20.58 11.56
N ALA A 69 -6.62 -19.94 12.70
CA ALA A 69 -7.70 -20.28 13.64
C ALA A 69 -9.09 -20.14 13.00
N ARG A 70 -9.35 -19.02 12.32
CA ARG A 70 -10.61 -18.83 11.58
C ARG A 70 -10.81 -19.88 10.49
N VAL A 71 -9.78 -20.12 9.69
CA VAL A 71 -9.85 -21.11 8.59
C VAL A 71 -10.03 -22.53 9.13
N ALA A 72 -9.46 -22.83 10.30
CA ALA A 72 -9.67 -24.12 10.99
C ALA A 72 -11.08 -24.26 11.58
N GLY A 73 -11.89 -23.20 11.63
CA GLY A 73 -13.26 -23.21 12.11
C GLY A 73 -13.46 -22.66 13.52
N VAL A 74 -12.48 -21.97 14.11
CA VAL A 74 -12.68 -21.28 15.40
C VAL A 74 -13.75 -20.18 15.24
N PRO A 75 -14.87 -20.24 15.96
CA PRO A 75 -15.97 -19.28 15.81
C PRO A 75 -15.55 -17.87 16.26
N LEU A 76 -16.02 -16.84 15.56
CA LEU A 76 -15.70 -15.42 15.82
C LEU A 76 -16.41 -14.87 17.08
N ARG A 77 -16.03 -15.34 18.25
CA ARG A 77 -16.56 -14.96 19.57
C ARG A 77 -15.44 -14.51 20.54
N PRO A 78 -15.77 -13.88 21.69
CA PRO A 78 -14.78 -13.47 22.68
C PRO A 78 -13.82 -14.60 23.05
N PHE A 79 -12.54 -14.27 23.21
CA PHE A 79 -11.48 -15.25 23.45
C PHE A 79 -11.82 -16.21 24.60
N GLU A 80 -12.36 -15.69 25.71
CA GLU A 80 -12.81 -16.47 26.86
C GLU A 80 -13.68 -17.67 26.45
N THR A 81 -14.61 -17.45 25.52
CA THR A 81 -15.51 -18.48 25.00
C THR A 81 -14.93 -19.29 23.82
N ALA A 82 -13.97 -18.73 23.09
CA ALA A 82 -13.32 -19.38 21.95
C ALA A 82 -12.09 -20.22 22.34
N ARG A 83 -11.52 -20.02 23.54
CA ARG A 83 -10.27 -20.66 24.00
C ARG A 83 -10.29 -22.18 23.80
N GLY A 84 -11.40 -22.83 24.17
CA GLY A 84 -11.56 -24.27 24.00
C GLY A 84 -11.44 -24.72 22.54
N ASP A 85 -11.98 -23.93 21.60
CA ASP A 85 -11.90 -24.21 20.17
C ASP A 85 -10.46 -24.05 19.65
N PHE A 86 -9.73 -23.02 20.11
CA PHE A 86 -8.32 -22.84 19.76
C PHE A 86 -7.47 -24.05 20.14
N VAL A 87 -7.66 -24.58 21.35
CA VAL A 87 -6.94 -25.76 21.82
C VAL A 87 -7.36 -27.00 21.04
N ALA A 88 -8.67 -27.22 20.88
CA ALA A 88 -9.21 -28.38 20.17
C ALA A 88 -8.79 -28.44 18.69
N LEU A 89 -8.79 -27.29 18.00
CA LEU A 89 -8.46 -27.17 16.59
C LEU A 89 -6.96 -26.93 16.35
N TRP A 90 -6.13 -26.84 17.39
CA TRP A 90 -4.71 -26.54 17.25
C TRP A 90 -3.96 -27.43 16.24
N PRO A 91 -4.19 -28.76 16.15
CA PRO A 91 -3.54 -29.57 15.13
C PRO A 91 -3.80 -29.08 13.70
N VAL A 92 -5.01 -28.59 13.41
CA VAL A 92 -5.40 -28.02 12.11
C VAL A 92 -4.77 -26.65 11.92
N ILE A 93 -4.83 -25.79 12.94
CA ILE A 93 -4.22 -24.45 12.95
C ILE A 93 -2.72 -24.54 12.65
N ALA A 94 -2.00 -25.42 13.36
CA ALA A 94 -0.57 -25.60 13.20
C ALA A 94 -0.21 -26.18 11.83
N LYS A 95 -1.04 -27.07 11.26
CA LYS A 95 -0.84 -27.58 9.90
C LYS A 95 -0.97 -26.46 8.86
N LEU A 96 -2.01 -25.61 8.97
CA LEU A 96 -2.21 -24.46 8.10
C LEU A 96 -1.07 -23.44 8.22
N ALA A 97 -0.67 -23.09 9.44
CA ALA A 97 0.39 -22.10 9.69
C ALA A 97 1.75 -22.54 9.10
N LYS A 98 2.01 -23.86 9.02
CA LYS A 98 3.25 -24.38 8.41
C LYS A 98 3.28 -24.24 6.89
N THR A 99 2.13 -24.34 6.22
CA THR A 99 2.06 -24.37 4.75
C THR A 99 1.61 -23.05 4.13
N ARG A 100 1.00 -22.15 4.91
CA ARG A 100 0.54 -20.85 4.46
C ARG A 100 1.38 -19.71 5.03
N SER A 101 1.29 -18.56 4.40
CA SER A 101 1.97 -17.32 4.79
C SER A 101 0.99 -16.16 4.74
N THR A 102 1.29 -15.10 5.48
CA THR A 102 0.59 -13.82 5.38
C THR A 102 0.92 -13.18 4.05
N GLN A 103 -0.11 -12.76 3.31
CA GLN A 103 0.05 -12.20 1.97
C GLN A 103 -0.94 -11.04 1.79
N THR A 104 -0.53 -9.84 2.22
CA THR A 104 -1.37 -8.63 2.16
C THR A 104 -1.40 -8.08 0.73
N ASN A 105 -2.24 -8.65 -0.12
CA ASN A 105 -2.44 -8.23 -1.50
C ASN A 105 -3.67 -7.32 -1.59
N ASP A 106 -3.49 -6.03 -1.28
CA ASP A 106 -4.60 -5.06 -1.23
C ASP A 106 -4.69 -4.24 -2.53
N PRO A 107 -5.83 -4.26 -3.26
CA PRO A 107 -6.02 -3.48 -4.48
C PRO A 107 -5.85 -1.97 -4.30
N ARG A 108 -6.05 -1.43 -3.09
CA ARG A 108 -5.91 0.02 -2.81
C ARG A 108 -4.49 0.52 -3.03
N ARG A 109 -3.48 -0.35 -2.97
CA ARG A 109 -2.09 -0.01 -3.32
C ARG A 109 -1.93 0.38 -4.79
N CYS A 110 -2.91 0.07 -5.64
CA CYS A 110 -2.95 0.59 -7.01
C CYS A 110 -3.13 2.11 -7.07
N THR A 111 -3.73 2.75 -6.05
CA THR A 111 -3.88 4.22 -5.98
C THR A 111 -2.51 4.89 -6.05
N PRO A 112 -1.56 4.68 -5.10
CA PRO A 112 -0.23 5.27 -5.20
C PRO A 112 0.60 4.68 -6.35
N LEU A 113 0.34 3.44 -6.79
CA LEU A 113 0.99 2.92 -7.99
C LEU A 113 0.64 3.75 -9.24
N LEU A 114 -0.63 4.14 -9.42
CA LEU A 114 -1.08 4.95 -10.56
C LEU A 114 -0.38 6.32 -10.61
N ILE A 115 -0.12 6.89 -9.43
CA ILE A 115 0.62 8.15 -9.25
C ILE A 115 2.04 8.07 -9.81
N ALA A 116 2.73 6.95 -9.54
CA ALA A 116 4.07 6.73 -10.06
C ALA A 116 4.04 6.38 -11.56
N LEU A 117 3.06 5.57 -12.00
CA LEU A 117 2.91 5.19 -13.41
C LEU A 117 2.55 6.36 -14.32
N ASP A 118 1.85 7.38 -13.84
CA ASP A 118 1.58 8.61 -14.60
C ASP A 118 2.86 9.37 -14.98
N ARG A 119 3.97 9.15 -14.27
CA ARG A 119 5.29 9.73 -14.61
C ARG A 119 6.05 8.92 -15.67
N ILE A 120 5.49 7.80 -16.12
CA ILE A 120 6.08 6.92 -17.13
C ILE A 120 5.29 7.05 -18.44
N ARG A 121 6.00 7.10 -19.57
CA ARG A 121 5.43 7.26 -20.90
C ARG A 121 5.52 5.95 -21.69
N GLY A 122 4.61 5.80 -22.64
CA GLY A 122 4.56 4.65 -23.54
C GLY A 122 3.89 3.41 -22.92
N PRO A 123 3.87 2.29 -23.66
CA PRO A 123 3.39 1.02 -23.14
C PRO A 123 4.27 0.51 -22.00
N ILE A 124 3.67 -0.18 -21.05
CA ILE A 124 4.31 -0.64 -19.80
C ILE A 124 4.28 -2.16 -19.74
N ALA A 125 5.44 -2.75 -19.43
CA ALA A 125 5.55 -4.13 -18.98
C ALA A 125 5.74 -4.12 -17.46
N LEU A 126 4.69 -4.46 -16.73
CA LEU A 126 4.65 -4.40 -15.27
C LEU A 126 5.08 -5.73 -14.66
N VAL A 127 6.13 -5.70 -13.84
CA VAL A 127 6.63 -6.81 -13.03
C VAL A 127 6.43 -6.46 -11.56
N GLU A 128 5.60 -7.19 -10.84
CA GLU A 128 5.38 -7.01 -9.40
C GLU A 128 6.18 -8.04 -8.60
N VAL A 129 6.89 -7.58 -7.56
CA VAL A 129 7.59 -8.43 -6.59
C VAL A 129 6.75 -8.50 -5.31
N GLY A 130 6.54 -9.70 -4.78
CA GLY A 130 5.59 -9.95 -3.68
C GLY A 130 4.14 -9.92 -4.15
N ALA A 131 3.89 -10.41 -5.37
CA ALA A 131 2.63 -10.20 -6.06
C ALA A 131 1.44 -10.96 -5.43
N SER A 132 1.69 -11.99 -4.61
CA SER A 132 0.65 -12.86 -4.04
C SER A 132 -0.33 -13.38 -5.11
N ALA A 133 -1.54 -12.83 -5.19
CA ALA A 133 -2.60 -13.15 -6.14
C ALA A 133 -2.58 -12.26 -7.41
N GLY A 134 -1.68 -11.29 -7.48
CA GLY A 134 -1.54 -10.35 -8.59
C GLY A 134 -2.58 -9.24 -8.61
N LEU A 135 -3.27 -8.94 -7.50
CA LEU A 135 -4.30 -7.91 -7.46
C LEU A 135 -3.75 -6.51 -7.79
N THR A 136 -2.44 -6.24 -7.60
CA THR A 136 -1.85 -4.93 -7.94
C THR A 136 -1.24 -4.84 -9.34
N LEU A 137 -1.34 -5.91 -10.13
CA LEU A 137 -0.95 -5.93 -11.55
C LEU A 137 -2.00 -5.31 -12.50
N PHE A 138 -3.17 -4.92 -11.99
CA PHE A 138 -4.31 -4.44 -12.79
C PHE A 138 -4.68 -2.96 -12.56
N PRO A 139 -3.73 -2.03 -12.37
CA PRO A 139 -4.08 -0.65 -12.05
C PRO A 139 -4.82 0.07 -13.20
N ASP A 140 -4.72 -0.41 -14.44
CA ASP A 140 -5.50 0.10 -15.57
C ASP A 140 -6.98 -0.33 -15.55
N ARG A 141 -7.34 -1.37 -14.77
CA ARG A 141 -8.69 -1.99 -14.75
C ARG A 141 -9.57 -1.59 -13.58
N TYR A 142 -9.07 -0.75 -12.67
CA TYR A 142 -9.84 -0.30 -11.49
C TYR A 142 -10.40 1.11 -11.69
N THR A 143 -11.56 1.39 -11.10
CA THR A 143 -12.08 2.75 -10.94
C THR A 143 -11.34 3.39 -9.77
N TYR A 144 -10.98 4.65 -9.91
CA TYR A 144 -10.36 5.43 -8.84
C TYR A 144 -11.19 6.67 -8.58
N THR A 145 -11.42 6.96 -7.30
CA THR A 145 -12.01 8.21 -6.83
C THR A 145 -11.02 8.87 -5.89
N TRP A 146 -10.57 10.06 -6.25
CA TRP A 146 -9.66 10.86 -5.44
C TRP A 146 -10.42 12.01 -4.83
N ASN A 147 -10.39 12.08 -3.51
CA ASN A 147 -10.98 13.15 -2.74
C ASN A 147 -9.89 14.12 -2.33
N SER A 148 -10.07 15.39 -2.62
CA SER A 148 -9.28 16.47 -2.04
C SER A 148 -10.25 17.47 -1.41
N PRO A 149 -9.77 18.39 -0.56
CA PRO A 149 -10.66 19.37 0.08
C PRO A 149 -11.54 20.12 -0.95
N GLY A 150 -12.87 19.93 -0.84
CA GLY A 150 -13.86 20.58 -1.70
C GLY A 150 -14.06 19.97 -3.09
N ARG A 151 -13.38 18.86 -3.41
CA ARG A 151 -13.29 18.31 -4.75
C ARG A 151 -13.21 16.79 -4.75
N SER A 152 -13.88 16.15 -5.71
CA SER A 152 -13.76 14.71 -5.92
C SER A 152 -13.69 14.43 -7.41
N VAL A 153 -12.72 13.63 -7.83
CA VAL A 153 -12.53 13.25 -9.23
C VAL A 153 -12.55 11.75 -9.34
N THR A 154 -13.36 11.23 -10.27
CA THR A 154 -13.41 9.81 -10.58
C THR A 154 -12.86 9.53 -11.96
N SER A 155 -12.02 8.51 -12.08
CA SER A 155 -11.52 7.96 -13.34
C SER A 155 -11.98 6.52 -13.48
N HIS A 156 -12.58 6.18 -14.63
CA HIS A 156 -13.00 4.82 -14.98
C HIS A 156 -12.08 4.20 -16.04
N PRO A 157 -11.91 2.86 -16.05
CA PRO A 157 -11.29 2.15 -17.17
C PRO A 157 -11.91 2.48 -18.53
N ALA A 158 -11.20 2.12 -19.61
CA ALA A 158 -11.64 2.44 -20.98
C ALA A 158 -12.97 1.78 -21.37
N ASP A 159 -13.30 0.65 -20.75
CA ASP A 159 -14.54 -0.10 -20.90
C ASP A 159 -15.67 0.35 -19.94
N GLY A 160 -15.46 1.45 -19.21
CA GLY A 160 -16.44 2.03 -18.29
C GLY A 160 -16.16 1.72 -16.82
N PRO A 161 -17.11 1.99 -15.91
CA PRO A 161 -16.92 1.78 -14.48
C PRO A 161 -16.56 0.33 -14.11
N SER A 162 -15.48 0.15 -13.36
CA SER A 162 -15.04 -1.12 -12.81
C SER A 162 -15.87 -1.54 -11.60
N THR A 163 -15.98 -2.85 -11.37
CA THR A 163 -16.52 -3.43 -10.11
C THR A 163 -15.60 -3.15 -8.91
N VAL A 164 -14.34 -2.77 -9.16
CA VAL A 164 -13.39 -2.33 -8.12
C VAL A 164 -13.34 -0.81 -8.15
N SER A 165 -13.84 -0.17 -7.09
CA SER A 165 -13.77 1.27 -6.89
C SER A 165 -12.84 1.59 -5.72
N LEU A 166 -11.71 2.24 -6.02
CA LEU A 166 -10.69 2.61 -5.06
C LEU A 166 -10.86 4.08 -4.68
N VAL A 167 -11.30 4.34 -3.46
CA VAL A 167 -11.42 5.70 -2.92
C VAL A 167 -10.19 6.04 -2.10
N ALA A 168 -9.60 7.19 -2.35
CA ALA A 168 -8.47 7.70 -1.60
C ALA A 168 -8.54 9.21 -1.39
N ASP A 169 -8.12 9.67 -0.23
CA ASP A 169 -7.86 11.09 0.04
C ASP A 169 -6.48 11.45 -0.52
N ILE A 170 -6.43 12.51 -1.31
CA ILE A 170 -5.22 13.00 -1.94
C ILE A 170 -4.98 14.48 -1.63
N ALA A 171 -3.73 14.81 -1.35
CA ALA A 171 -3.22 16.17 -1.24
C ALA A 171 -2.04 16.39 -2.19
N GLY A 172 -1.81 17.64 -2.61
CA GLY A 172 -0.66 18.01 -3.45
C GLY A 172 -0.71 17.51 -4.89
N TRP A 173 -1.89 17.06 -5.33
CA TRP A 173 -2.12 16.56 -6.68
C TRP A 173 -2.84 17.62 -7.52
N ALA A 174 -2.13 18.15 -8.52
CA ALA A 174 -2.65 19.04 -9.57
C ALA A 174 -3.97 18.51 -10.15
N ALA A 175 -4.98 19.33 -10.42
CA ALA A 175 -6.38 18.95 -10.66
C ALA A 175 -6.70 17.71 -11.56
N ASN A 176 -5.79 17.16 -12.33
CA ASN A 176 -6.10 16.10 -13.27
C ASN A 176 -5.83 14.70 -12.72
N PRO A 177 -6.80 13.77 -12.73
CA PRO A 177 -6.57 12.42 -12.25
C PRO A 177 -5.38 11.78 -12.98
N PRO A 178 -4.54 10.97 -12.31
CA PRO A 178 -3.40 10.32 -12.95
C PRO A 178 -3.83 9.60 -14.23
N ARG A 179 -3.04 9.73 -15.30
CA ARG A 179 -3.36 9.08 -16.57
C ARG A 179 -3.32 7.57 -16.38
N ARG A 180 -4.26 6.88 -17.03
CA ARG A 180 -4.25 5.43 -17.02
C ARG A 180 -3.03 4.88 -17.76
N PRO A 181 -2.32 3.90 -17.17
CA PRO A 181 -1.19 3.27 -17.82
C PRO A 181 -1.67 2.33 -18.93
N ASN A 182 -0.95 2.30 -20.04
CA ASN A 182 -1.14 1.28 -21.08
C ASN A 182 -0.30 0.05 -20.73
N ILE A 183 -0.87 -0.90 -20.00
CA ILE A 183 -0.15 -2.11 -19.57
C ILE A 183 -0.33 -3.22 -20.60
N VAL A 184 0.78 -3.62 -21.23
CA VAL A 184 0.83 -4.62 -22.30
C VAL A 184 1.43 -5.96 -21.87
N HIS A 185 2.08 -6.00 -20.71
CA HIS A 185 2.60 -7.22 -20.08
C HIS A 185 2.43 -7.13 -18.56
N ARG A 186 2.04 -8.24 -17.91
CA ARG A 186 1.84 -8.34 -16.46
C ARG A 186 2.47 -9.63 -15.95
N GLU A 187 3.38 -9.51 -15.00
CA GLU A 187 4.02 -10.66 -14.37
C GLU A 187 4.24 -10.40 -12.88
N GLY A 188 3.89 -11.37 -12.05
CA GLY A 188 4.13 -11.33 -10.61
C GLY A 188 5.17 -12.35 -10.18
N ILE A 189 5.97 -12.01 -9.17
CA ILE A 189 6.87 -12.92 -8.46
C ILE A 189 6.40 -13.00 -7.02
N ASP A 190 6.22 -14.20 -6.48
CA ASP A 190 5.91 -14.42 -5.08
C ASP A 190 6.49 -15.76 -4.61
N LEU A 191 6.79 -15.91 -3.32
CA LEU A 191 7.28 -17.19 -2.79
C LEU A 191 6.24 -18.31 -2.92
N THR A 192 4.96 -17.97 -2.79
CA THR A 192 3.85 -18.93 -2.87
C THR A 192 2.65 -18.21 -3.49
N PRO A 193 2.68 -17.93 -4.81
CA PRO A 193 1.62 -17.17 -5.47
C PRO A 193 0.28 -17.88 -5.31
N LEU A 194 -0.78 -17.08 -5.16
CA LEU A 194 -2.13 -17.57 -4.99
C LEU A 194 -2.86 -17.56 -6.34
N ASP A 195 -3.38 -18.72 -6.73
CA ASP A 195 -4.11 -18.85 -7.98
C ASP A 195 -5.59 -18.57 -7.75
N VAL A 196 -6.03 -17.35 -8.06
CA VAL A 196 -7.42 -16.92 -7.90
C VAL A 196 -8.40 -17.65 -8.80
N THR A 197 -8.00 -18.61 -9.64
CA THR A 197 -8.95 -19.51 -10.31
C THR A 197 -9.33 -20.71 -9.44
N LYS A 198 -8.56 -21.00 -8.38
CA LYS A 198 -8.80 -22.09 -7.43
C LYS A 198 -9.53 -21.58 -6.19
N SER A 199 -10.60 -22.27 -5.79
CA SER A 199 -11.39 -21.90 -4.61
C SER A 199 -10.55 -21.82 -3.34
N ALA A 200 -9.69 -22.80 -3.08
CA ALA A 200 -8.88 -22.84 -1.87
C ALA A 200 -7.92 -21.65 -1.70
N ASP A 201 -7.46 -21.05 -2.81
CA ASP A 201 -6.60 -19.87 -2.77
C ASP A 201 -7.41 -18.58 -2.64
N LYS A 202 -8.62 -18.51 -3.23
CA LYS A 202 -9.58 -17.44 -2.94
C LYS A 202 -9.96 -17.41 -1.46
N ASP A 203 -10.33 -18.56 -0.92
CA ASP A 203 -10.75 -18.69 0.48
C ASP A 203 -9.61 -18.27 1.43
N TRP A 204 -8.36 -18.64 1.10
CA TRP A 204 -7.19 -18.19 1.86
C TRP A 204 -6.97 -16.68 1.75
N LEU A 205 -7.04 -16.13 0.54
CA LEU A 205 -6.88 -14.69 0.30
C LEU A 205 -7.95 -13.86 1.04
N GLU A 206 -9.20 -14.31 1.02
CA GLU A 206 -10.30 -13.69 1.75
C GLU A 206 -10.12 -13.80 3.28
N ALA A 207 -9.63 -14.95 3.78
CA ALA A 207 -9.37 -15.14 5.20
C ALA A 207 -8.24 -14.27 5.76
N LEU A 208 -7.36 -13.75 4.90
CA LEU A 208 -6.34 -12.75 5.25
C LEU A 208 -6.96 -11.35 5.50
N VAL A 209 -8.20 -11.11 5.08
CA VAL A 209 -8.96 -9.91 5.44
C VAL A 209 -9.59 -10.11 6.82
N TRP A 210 -9.42 -9.11 7.68
CA TRP A 210 -9.80 -9.22 9.09
C TRP A 210 -11.31 -9.14 9.26
N PRO A 211 -11.88 -9.74 10.32
CA PRO A 211 -13.33 -9.93 10.44
C PRO A 211 -14.16 -8.66 10.26
N GLU A 212 -13.69 -7.54 10.80
CA GLU A 212 -14.39 -6.26 10.78
C GLU A 212 -14.16 -5.45 9.50
N GLN A 213 -13.23 -5.86 8.64
CA GLN A 213 -12.86 -5.14 7.41
C GLN A 213 -13.75 -5.56 6.22
N THR A 214 -15.07 -5.50 6.37
CA THR A 214 -16.04 -5.98 5.36
C THR A 214 -15.93 -5.25 4.02
N GLU A 215 -15.77 -3.92 4.03
CA GLU A 215 -15.56 -3.14 2.80
C GLU A 215 -14.28 -3.53 2.06
N ARG A 216 -13.23 -3.87 2.82
CA ARG A 216 -11.96 -4.34 2.24
C ARG A 216 -12.14 -5.74 1.64
N LEU A 217 -12.93 -6.60 2.28
CA LEU A 217 -13.24 -7.94 1.79
C LEU A 217 -14.01 -7.86 0.47
N ASP A 218 -15.01 -7.00 0.38
CA ASP A 218 -15.78 -6.79 -0.87
C ASP A 218 -14.87 -6.28 -2.00
N LEU A 219 -13.93 -5.40 -1.67
CA LEU A 219 -12.95 -4.91 -2.64
C LEU A 219 -12.01 -6.02 -3.13
N VAL A 220 -11.51 -6.86 -2.22
CA VAL A 220 -10.67 -8.03 -2.57
C VAL A 220 -11.44 -9.00 -3.46
N ARG A 221 -12.70 -9.30 -3.13
CA ARG A 221 -13.58 -10.18 -3.94
C ARG A 221 -13.82 -9.62 -5.34
N ALA A 222 -14.11 -8.32 -5.44
CA ALA A 222 -14.28 -7.65 -6.73
C ALA A 222 -13.00 -7.70 -7.57
N ALA A 223 -11.83 -7.50 -6.95
CA ALA A 223 -10.53 -7.56 -7.62
C ALA A 223 -10.20 -8.99 -8.08
N VAL A 224 -10.46 -10.00 -7.23
CA VAL A 224 -10.38 -11.42 -7.60
C VAL A 224 -11.23 -11.72 -8.83
N GLY A 225 -12.45 -11.18 -8.91
CA GLY A 225 -13.32 -11.32 -10.07
C GLY A 225 -12.76 -10.73 -11.37
N ILE A 226 -11.96 -9.67 -11.30
CA ILE A 226 -11.26 -9.09 -12.45
C ILE A 226 -10.04 -9.94 -12.82
N VAL A 227 -9.20 -10.29 -11.85
CA VAL A 227 -7.97 -11.07 -12.09
C VAL A 227 -8.29 -12.46 -12.64
N ALA A 228 -9.34 -13.13 -12.15
CA ALA A 228 -9.74 -14.45 -12.62
C ALA A 228 -10.18 -14.50 -14.09
N LYS A 229 -10.60 -13.36 -14.68
CA LYS A 229 -10.99 -13.28 -16.11
C LYS A 229 -9.77 -13.28 -17.04
N THR A 230 -8.68 -12.68 -16.61
CA THR A 230 -7.43 -12.61 -17.38
C THR A 230 -6.23 -12.79 -16.44
N PRO A 231 -5.98 -14.02 -15.94
CA PRO A 231 -4.94 -14.25 -14.94
C PRO A 231 -3.56 -13.80 -15.44
N PRO A 232 -2.76 -13.08 -14.62
CA PRO A 232 -1.41 -12.71 -14.98
C PRO A 232 -0.48 -13.92 -14.91
N THR A 233 0.73 -13.79 -15.46
CA THR A 233 1.78 -14.78 -15.21
C THR A 233 2.28 -14.61 -13.78
N LEU A 234 2.17 -15.64 -12.94
CA LEU A 234 2.71 -15.66 -11.58
C LEU A 234 3.85 -16.67 -11.49
N THR A 235 5.04 -16.19 -11.15
CA THR A 235 6.24 -17.00 -10.96
C THR A 235 6.43 -17.27 -9.48
N ALA A 236 6.43 -18.55 -9.10
CA ALA A 236 6.76 -18.96 -7.75
C ALA A 236 8.28 -18.93 -7.56
N GLY A 237 8.78 -18.18 -6.58
CA GLY A 237 10.20 -18.13 -6.28
C GLY A 237 10.62 -16.93 -5.43
N ASP A 238 11.88 -16.94 -5.03
CA ASP A 238 12.49 -15.83 -4.33
C ASP A 238 12.64 -14.60 -5.25
N ALA A 239 12.41 -13.41 -4.70
CA ALA A 239 12.47 -12.16 -5.45
C ALA A 239 13.83 -11.95 -6.15
N MET A 240 14.94 -12.19 -5.45
CA MET A 240 16.28 -11.97 -5.99
C MET A 240 16.70 -13.05 -6.97
N ALA A 241 16.19 -14.27 -6.81
CA ALA A 241 16.39 -15.37 -7.75
C ALA A 241 15.66 -15.12 -9.07
N GLU A 242 14.40 -14.67 -9.02
CA GLU A 242 13.52 -14.64 -10.19
C GLU A 242 13.53 -13.31 -10.97
N ILE A 243 13.88 -12.19 -10.34
CA ILE A 243 13.72 -10.86 -10.96
C ILE A 243 14.46 -10.73 -12.30
N ARG A 244 15.65 -11.32 -12.43
CA ARG A 244 16.42 -11.29 -13.68
C ARG A 244 15.69 -11.98 -14.82
N ALA A 245 15.14 -13.16 -14.55
CA ALA A 245 14.42 -13.96 -15.54
C ALA A 245 13.09 -13.28 -15.91
N ALA A 246 12.37 -12.72 -14.93
CA ALA A 246 11.12 -11.99 -15.17
C ALA A 246 11.34 -10.75 -16.05
N VAL A 247 12.37 -9.93 -15.76
CA VAL A 247 12.71 -8.77 -16.59
C VAL A 247 13.11 -9.20 -18.00
N ALA A 248 13.84 -10.31 -18.18
CA ALA A 248 14.18 -10.84 -19.49
C ALA A 248 12.95 -11.32 -20.27
N ARG A 249 12.00 -12.00 -19.61
CA ARG A 249 10.70 -12.40 -20.20
C ARG A 249 9.89 -11.19 -20.61
N ALA A 250 9.79 -10.17 -19.75
CA ALA A 250 9.10 -8.91 -20.05
C ALA A 250 9.69 -8.20 -21.29
N ARG A 251 11.03 -8.13 -21.41
CA ARG A 251 11.71 -7.58 -22.61
C ARG A 251 11.33 -8.32 -23.87
N LYS A 252 11.36 -9.65 -23.81
CA LYS A 252 11.06 -10.51 -24.96
C LYS A 252 9.60 -10.37 -25.38
N ALA A 253 8.68 -10.35 -24.41
CA ALA A 253 7.24 -10.27 -24.66
C ALA A 253 6.80 -8.88 -25.16
N ALA A 254 7.42 -7.80 -24.64
CA ALA A 254 7.05 -6.43 -24.93
C ALA A 254 8.28 -5.54 -25.24
N PRO A 255 8.95 -5.73 -26.39
CA PRO A 255 10.23 -5.09 -26.70
C PRO A 255 10.17 -3.56 -26.85
N LYS A 256 8.97 -3.01 -27.07
CA LYS A 256 8.73 -1.55 -27.17
C LYS A 256 8.21 -0.93 -25.87
N ALA A 257 8.02 -1.74 -24.81
CA ALA A 257 7.47 -1.28 -23.55
C ALA A 257 8.55 -0.87 -22.56
N THR A 258 8.24 0.16 -21.77
CA THR A 258 9.02 0.49 -20.58
C THR A 258 8.78 -0.59 -19.53
N ILE A 259 9.85 -1.22 -19.05
CA ILE A 259 9.75 -2.21 -17.97
C ILE A 259 9.67 -1.47 -16.65
N VAL A 260 8.65 -1.81 -15.89
CA VAL A 260 8.40 -1.25 -14.56
C VAL A 260 8.43 -2.39 -13.57
N VAL A 261 9.34 -2.32 -12.60
CA VAL A 261 9.36 -3.20 -11.44
C VAL A 261 8.64 -2.48 -10.31
N SER A 262 7.60 -3.10 -9.75
CA SER A 262 6.86 -2.60 -8.59
C SER A 262 7.11 -3.52 -7.40
N SER A 263 7.43 -2.96 -6.22
CA SER A 263 7.76 -3.74 -5.01
C SER A 263 6.98 -3.28 -3.77
N PRO A 264 5.64 -3.31 -3.78
CA PRO A 264 4.85 -2.69 -2.72
C PRO A 264 4.91 -3.48 -1.40
N ALA A 265 5.57 -2.91 -0.40
CA ALA A 265 5.67 -3.41 0.98
C ALA A 265 6.22 -4.85 1.09
N VAL A 266 7.04 -5.28 0.13
CA VAL A 266 7.66 -6.62 0.11
C VAL A 266 9.11 -6.58 0.59
N LEU A 267 9.82 -5.47 0.37
CA LEU A 267 11.26 -5.41 0.60
C LEU A 267 11.62 -5.46 2.09
N VAL A 268 10.67 -5.14 2.97
CA VAL A 268 10.81 -5.31 4.42
C VAL A 268 11.12 -6.75 4.84
N TYR A 269 10.74 -7.74 4.04
CA TYR A 269 11.01 -9.15 4.30
C TYR A 269 12.41 -9.61 3.88
N LEU A 270 13.10 -8.82 3.06
CA LEU A 270 14.50 -9.07 2.69
C LEU A 270 15.43 -8.54 3.79
N ASP A 271 16.61 -9.15 3.92
CA ASP A 271 17.65 -8.58 4.76
C ASP A 271 18.19 -7.26 4.18
N PRO A 272 18.81 -6.38 5.00
CA PRO A 272 19.29 -5.09 4.51
C PRO A 272 20.26 -5.16 3.31
N ALA A 273 21.11 -6.19 3.24
CA ALA A 273 22.07 -6.35 2.15
C ALA A 273 21.36 -6.78 0.85
N GLU A 274 20.32 -7.61 0.94
CA GLU A 274 19.48 -7.99 -0.19
C GLU A 274 18.65 -6.84 -0.74
N ARG A 275 18.14 -5.96 0.13
CA ARG A 275 17.46 -4.71 -0.32
C ARG A 275 18.38 -3.84 -1.16
N GLU A 276 19.65 -3.69 -0.75
CA GLU A 276 20.62 -2.91 -1.52
C GLU A 276 20.98 -3.60 -2.85
N LYS A 277 21.11 -4.93 -2.85
CA LYS A 277 21.30 -5.71 -4.10
C LYS A 277 20.11 -5.54 -5.05
N PHE A 278 18.88 -5.55 -4.54
CA PHE A 278 17.67 -5.33 -5.32
C PHE A 278 17.66 -3.94 -5.96
N ALA A 279 17.87 -2.91 -5.14
CA ALA A 279 18.00 -1.53 -5.56
C ALA A 279 19.07 -1.33 -6.65
N THR A 280 20.25 -1.90 -6.42
CA THR A 280 21.37 -1.87 -7.38
C THR A 280 21.03 -2.59 -8.68
N TYR A 281 20.32 -3.73 -8.60
CA TYR A 281 19.86 -4.44 -9.79
C TYR A 281 18.91 -3.59 -10.62
N CYS A 282 17.89 -2.98 -10.01
CA CYS A 282 16.92 -2.15 -10.73
C CYS A 282 17.61 -1.01 -11.50
N THR A 283 18.57 -0.32 -10.85
CA THR A 283 19.37 0.72 -11.52
C THR A 283 20.19 0.17 -12.68
N ARG A 284 20.95 -0.92 -12.47
CA ARG A 284 21.83 -1.50 -13.51
C ARG A 284 21.05 -2.14 -14.67
N ALA A 285 19.87 -2.67 -14.38
CA ALA A 285 19.02 -3.27 -15.39
C ALA A 285 18.34 -2.22 -16.27
N ASN A 286 18.42 -0.92 -15.97
CA ASN A 286 17.72 0.14 -16.71
C ASN A 286 16.21 -0.14 -16.82
N VAL A 287 15.60 -0.55 -15.69
CA VAL A 287 14.15 -0.64 -15.52
C VAL A 287 13.70 0.56 -14.71
N ARG A 288 12.43 0.96 -14.84
CA ARG A 288 11.83 1.91 -13.90
C ARG A 288 11.43 1.14 -12.65
N TRP A 289 11.79 1.63 -11.47
CA TRP A 289 11.45 0.96 -10.22
C TRP A 289 10.55 1.82 -9.36
N ILE A 290 9.38 1.27 -9.03
CA ILE A 290 8.41 1.87 -8.11
C ILE A 290 8.47 1.10 -6.80
N SER A 291 8.80 1.81 -5.72
CA SER A 291 8.77 1.26 -4.35
C SER A 291 7.70 1.98 -3.54
N LEU A 292 6.99 1.21 -2.73
CA LEU A 292 5.95 1.65 -1.80
C LEU A 292 6.24 0.95 -0.48
N ASP A 293 7.10 1.55 0.33
CA ASP A 293 7.67 0.90 1.50
C ASP A 293 7.73 1.84 2.69
N GLY A 294 7.87 1.25 3.89
CA GLY A 294 8.14 2.03 5.09
C GLY A 294 9.43 2.84 4.94
N ARG A 295 9.46 4.05 5.48
CA ARG A 295 10.55 5.03 5.37
C ARG A 295 11.93 4.46 5.71
N ARG A 296 11.97 3.49 6.63
CA ARG A 296 13.20 2.83 7.11
C ARG A 296 13.59 1.56 6.35
N VAL A 297 12.79 1.11 5.38
CA VAL A 297 13.06 -0.14 4.63
C VAL A 297 14.26 0.05 3.72
N ILE A 298 14.35 1.20 3.06
CA ILE A 298 15.43 1.57 2.14
C ILE A 298 16.03 2.92 2.59
N PRO A 299 17.12 2.91 3.37
CA PRO A 299 17.65 4.10 4.03
C PRO A 299 17.83 5.30 3.10
N ARG A 300 18.47 5.12 1.93
CA ARG A 300 18.69 6.20 0.95
C ARG A 300 17.40 6.88 0.46
N ILE A 301 16.27 6.17 0.42
CA ILE A 301 14.97 6.74 0.03
C ILE A 301 14.38 7.54 1.20
N GLY A 302 14.52 7.02 2.43
CA GLY A 302 14.14 7.72 3.65
C GLY A 302 14.91 9.01 3.84
N ASP A 303 16.24 8.97 3.69
CA ASP A 303 17.11 10.14 3.80
C ASP A 303 16.74 11.20 2.74
N ALA A 304 16.53 10.79 1.49
CA ALA A 304 16.09 11.68 0.43
C ALA A 304 14.67 12.26 0.66
N ALA A 305 13.82 11.54 1.42
CA ALA A 305 12.50 12.03 1.81
C ALA A 305 12.62 13.07 2.94
N ASP A 306 13.54 12.87 3.89
CA ASP A 306 13.85 13.83 4.96
C ASP A 306 14.40 15.14 4.37
N GLU A 307 15.36 15.06 3.45
CA GLU A 307 15.93 16.22 2.74
C GLU A 307 14.88 17.03 1.98
N ARG A 308 13.79 16.38 1.54
CA ARG A 308 12.68 17.00 0.82
C ARG A 308 11.52 17.44 1.72
N GLY A 309 11.61 17.19 3.03
CA GLY A 309 10.54 17.49 3.98
C GLY A 309 9.26 16.69 3.72
N ILE A 310 9.37 15.48 3.17
CA ILE A 310 8.22 14.57 2.99
C ILE A 310 7.91 13.95 4.35
N GLU A 311 6.71 14.14 4.89
CA GLU A 311 6.32 13.58 6.19
C GLU A 311 5.77 12.16 6.07
N GLY A 312 5.56 11.47 7.21
CA GLY A 312 4.93 10.14 7.26
C GLY A 312 5.89 8.94 7.23
N ASP A 313 5.34 7.77 7.58
CA ASP A 313 6.11 6.54 7.79
C ASP A 313 6.21 5.63 6.57
N PHE A 314 5.44 5.91 5.52
CA PHE A 314 5.44 5.16 4.26
C PHE A 314 5.65 6.12 3.08
N VAL A 315 6.51 5.71 2.15
CA VAL A 315 6.98 6.55 1.06
C VAL A 315 6.79 5.83 -0.27
N LEU A 316 6.19 6.52 -1.23
CA LEU A 316 6.18 6.14 -2.63
C LEU A 316 7.40 6.77 -3.31
N SER A 317 8.17 5.96 -4.02
CA SER A 317 9.32 6.40 -4.80
C SER A 317 9.28 5.90 -6.24
N LEU A 318 9.93 6.65 -7.12
CA LEU A 318 10.20 6.27 -8.50
C LEU A 318 11.71 6.41 -8.75
N ASP A 319 12.35 5.31 -9.10
CA ASP A 319 13.81 5.18 -9.30
C ASP A 319 14.63 5.66 -8.10
N GLY A 320 14.11 5.40 -6.88
CA GLY A 320 14.72 5.83 -5.63
C GLY A 320 14.48 7.29 -5.27
N VAL A 321 13.78 8.05 -6.11
CA VAL A 321 13.37 9.43 -5.81
C VAL A 321 12.00 9.39 -5.11
N PRO A 322 11.88 9.88 -3.87
CA PRO A 322 10.60 9.91 -3.19
C PRO A 322 9.68 11.00 -3.80
N ILE A 323 8.43 10.62 -4.02
CA ILE A 323 7.44 11.41 -4.78
C ILE A 323 6.10 11.59 -4.05
N ALA A 324 5.81 10.76 -3.04
CA ALA A 324 4.62 10.91 -2.22
C ALA A 324 4.83 10.28 -0.83
N SER A 325 4.15 10.80 0.19
CA SER A 325 3.86 10.06 1.41
C SER A 325 2.49 9.40 1.31
N VAL A 326 2.34 8.24 1.92
CA VAL A 326 1.20 7.35 1.70
C VAL A 326 0.90 6.57 2.97
N ASP A 327 -0.35 6.20 3.21
CA ASP A 327 -0.61 5.12 4.17
C ASP A 327 -0.28 3.74 3.54
N PRO A 328 0.00 2.70 4.35
CA PRO A 328 0.45 1.39 3.85
C PRO A 328 -0.51 0.65 2.90
N LEU A 329 -1.79 1.02 2.89
CA LEU A 329 -2.82 0.48 2.01
C LEU A 329 -3.17 1.44 0.87
N GLY A 330 -2.76 2.71 0.89
CA GLY A 330 -2.99 3.66 -0.20
C GLY A 330 -4.38 4.34 -0.17
N ARG A 331 -5.00 4.48 1.01
CA ARG A 331 -6.24 5.26 1.23
C ARG A 331 -5.95 6.76 1.33
N GLN A 332 -4.74 7.14 1.72
CA GLN A 332 -4.27 8.51 1.83
C GLN A 332 -2.95 8.66 1.09
N VAL A 333 -2.86 9.69 0.25
CA VAL A 333 -1.63 10.00 -0.50
C VAL A 333 -1.38 11.50 -0.54
N THR A 334 -0.24 11.94 -0.05
CA THR A 334 0.23 13.33 -0.22
C THR A 334 1.33 13.35 -1.27
N VAL A 335 1.04 13.89 -2.44
CA VAL A 335 2.02 13.97 -3.54
C VAL A 335 2.91 15.18 -3.37
N HIS A 336 4.21 14.95 -3.51
CA HIS A 336 5.22 15.98 -3.47
C HIS A 336 5.69 16.26 -4.91
N GLY A 337 5.42 17.48 -5.38
CA GLY A 337 5.75 17.91 -6.73
C GLY A 337 7.25 18.22 -6.91
N ALA A 338 7.72 18.16 -8.16
CA ALA A 338 9.06 18.62 -8.53
C ALA A 338 9.17 20.16 -8.62
N SER A 339 8.04 20.88 -8.50
CA SER A 339 7.95 22.34 -8.63
C SER A 339 8.60 23.11 -7.48
N GLY A 340 8.85 22.45 -6.34
CA GLY A 340 9.29 23.07 -5.09
C GLY A 340 8.15 23.71 -4.29
N LEU A 341 6.89 23.51 -4.70
CA LEU A 341 5.71 23.87 -3.91
C LEU A 341 5.40 22.75 -2.90
N SER A 342 5.00 23.14 -1.69
CA SER A 342 4.42 22.18 -0.75
C SER A 342 3.04 21.71 -1.24
N PRO A 343 2.60 20.51 -0.85
CA PRO A 343 1.29 19.97 -1.22
C PRO A 343 0.14 20.96 -0.97
N GLU A 344 0.14 21.66 0.17
CA GLU A 344 -0.94 22.59 0.50
C GLU A 344 -0.94 23.84 -0.39
N LYS A 345 0.24 24.24 -0.90
CA LYS A 345 0.34 25.35 -1.86
C LYS A 345 -0.20 24.94 -3.22
N VAL A 346 0.06 23.70 -3.63
CA VAL A 346 -0.51 23.13 -4.87
C VAL A 346 -2.03 23.11 -4.78
N ASP A 347 -2.61 22.63 -3.68
CA ASP A 347 -4.07 22.55 -3.51
C ASP A 347 -4.74 23.93 -3.59
N VAL A 348 -4.11 24.97 -3.04
CA VAL A 348 -4.61 26.35 -3.14
C VAL A 348 -4.60 26.86 -4.59
N ILE A 349 -3.53 26.61 -5.36
CA ILE A 349 -3.46 26.99 -6.78
C ILE A 349 -4.56 26.29 -7.58
N GLU A 350 -4.80 25.00 -7.34
CA GLU A 350 -5.80 24.23 -8.08
C GLU A 350 -7.23 24.61 -7.74
N PHE A 351 -7.54 24.83 -6.46
CA PHE A 351 -8.84 25.38 -6.08
C PHE A 351 -9.09 26.72 -6.76
N GLU A 352 -8.05 27.57 -6.84
CA GLU A 352 -8.15 28.86 -7.50
C GLU A 352 -8.35 28.72 -9.02
N ARG A 353 -7.71 27.74 -9.67
CA ARG A 353 -7.93 27.40 -11.07
C ARG A 353 -9.40 27.07 -11.35
N GLU A 354 -10.01 26.26 -10.50
CA GLU A 354 -11.40 25.79 -10.69
C GLU A 354 -12.45 26.83 -10.28
N ASN A 355 -12.11 27.69 -9.34
CA ASN A 355 -13.02 28.68 -8.74
C ASN A 355 -12.56 30.12 -9.04
N TRP A 356 -11.92 30.33 -10.19
CA TRP A 356 -11.45 31.64 -10.64
C TRP A 356 -12.63 32.59 -10.85
N GLY A 357 -12.47 33.85 -10.42
CA GLY A 357 -13.47 34.91 -10.58
C GLY A 357 -14.41 35.14 -9.39
N PRO A 358 -15.25 36.20 -9.44
CA PRO A 358 -16.12 36.60 -8.35
C PRO A 358 -17.36 35.70 -8.24
N THR A 359 -17.23 34.60 -7.50
CA THR A 359 -18.37 33.73 -7.16
C THR A 359 -18.84 34.00 -5.72
N ARG A 360 -20.15 34.28 -5.54
CA ARG A 360 -20.76 34.43 -4.19
C ARG A 360 -20.59 33.19 -3.30
N SER A 361 -20.29 32.03 -3.89
CA SER A 361 -20.02 30.77 -3.17
C SER A 361 -18.58 30.63 -2.69
N LYS A 362 -17.61 31.44 -3.15
CA LYS A 362 -16.18 31.25 -2.85
C LYS A 362 -15.87 31.35 -1.36
N GLU A 363 -16.48 32.28 -0.64
CA GLU A 363 -16.31 32.39 0.81
C GLU A 363 -16.79 31.14 1.55
N SER A 364 -17.96 30.63 1.17
CA SER A 364 -18.52 29.39 1.74
C SER A 364 -17.64 28.18 1.43
N LEU A 365 -17.14 28.09 0.19
CA LEU A 365 -16.23 27.03 -0.24
C LEU A 365 -14.90 27.10 0.53
N VAL A 366 -14.26 28.26 0.61
CA VAL A 366 -13.01 28.45 1.37
C VAL A 366 -13.20 28.08 2.85
N ARG A 367 -14.30 28.51 3.46
CA ARG A 367 -14.63 28.15 4.85
C ARG A 367 -14.87 26.64 4.99
N LYS A 368 -15.54 26.00 4.03
CA LYS A 368 -15.76 24.54 4.04
C LYS A 368 -14.47 23.75 3.88
N VAL A 369 -13.57 24.21 3.00
CA VAL A 369 -12.37 23.49 2.57
C VAL A 369 -11.23 23.64 3.57
N TRP A 370 -10.95 24.86 4.03
CA TRP A 370 -9.82 25.14 4.93
C TRP A 370 -10.22 25.67 6.30
N ASN A 371 -11.51 25.86 6.58
CA ASN A 371 -11.98 26.53 7.79
C ASN A 371 -11.33 27.92 8.00
N LEU A 372 -11.13 28.65 6.89
CA LEU A 372 -10.51 29.97 6.88
C LEU A 372 -11.50 31.08 6.49
N PRO A 373 -11.35 32.31 7.03
CA PRO A 373 -11.95 33.50 6.43
C PRO A 373 -11.37 33.78 5.04
N LEU A 374 -12.19 34.30 4.12
CA LEU A 374 -11.78 34.58 2.74
C LEU A 374 -10.55 35.51 2.65
N VAL A 375 -10.42 36.47 3.55
CA VAL A 375 -9.27 37.38 3.63
C VAL A 375 -7.96 36.62 3.91
N ARG A 376 -7.97 35.66 4.84
CA ARG A 376 -6.79 34.83 5.18
C ARG A 376 -6.42 33.90 4.03
N TYR A 377 -7.42 33.41 3.31
CA TYR A 377 -7.20 32.64 2.09
C TYR A 377 -6.49 33.47 1.01
N TYR A 378 -6.98 34.68 0.70
CA TYR A 378 -6.32 35.52 -0.31
C TYR A 378 -4.91 35.90 0.10
N GLN A 379 -4.64 36.26 1.38
CA GLN A 379 -3.28 36.52 1.87
C GLN A 379 -2.33 35.34 1.58
N ARG A 380 -2.81 34.11 1.80
CA ARG A 380 -2.05 32.89 1.50
C ARG A 380 -1.84 32.72 -0.01
N LEU A 381 -2.89 32.92 -0.81
CA LEU A 381 -2.85 32.80 -2.27
C LEU A 381 -1.86 33.78 -2.89
N TYR A 382 -1.87 35.05 -2.48
CA TYR A 382 -0.91 36.08 -2.92
C TYR A 382 0.54 35.64 -2.70
N GLY A 383 0.88 35.22 -1.47
CA GLY A 383 2.23 34.75 -1.16
C GLY A 383 2.67 33.50 -1.94
N ILE A 384 1.72 32.70 -2.44
CA ILE A 384 2.00 31.56 -3.31
C ILE A 384 2.27 32.04 -4.74
N MET A 385 1.40 32.89 -5.29
CA MET A 385 1.42 33.33 -6.69
C MET A 385 2.68 34.16 -7.04
N GLU A 386 3.28 34.83 -6.05
CA GLU A 386 4.54 35.56 -6.23
C GLU A 386 5.78 34.65 -6.40
N SER A 387 5.67 33.37 -6.01
CA SER A 387 6.81 32.46 -5.98
C SER A 387 7.23 31.97 -7.38
N ALA A 388 8.54 31.81 -7.60
CA ALA A 388 9.06 31.17 -8.81
C ALA A 388 8.56 29.72 -8.98
N ALA A 389 8.29 29.05 -7.86
CA ALA A 389 7.73 27.70 -7.84
C ALA A 389 6.30 27.67 -8.43
N ALA A 390 5.45 28.65 -8.09
CA ALA A 390 4.12 28.81 -8.66
C ALA A 390 4.17 29.14 -10.15
N ARG A 391 5.06 30.04 -10.59
CA ARG A 391 5.24 30.35 -12.03
C ARG A 391 5.64 29.15 -12.88
N ARG A 392 6.50 28.27 -12.34
CA ARG A 392 6.87 27.01 -13.03
C ARG A 392 5.72 26.01 -13.06
N TYR A 393 4.88 26.04 -12.04
CA TYR A 393 3.79 25.10 -11.86
C TYR A 393 2.56 25.46 -12.72
N ASP A 394 2.14 26.73 -12.71
CA ASP A 394 1.07 27.24 -13.56
C ASP A 394 1.33 28.68 -14.03
N PRO A 395 2.02 28.86 -15.16
CA PRO A 395 2.34 30.18 -15.67
C PRO A 395 1.10 30.96 -16.14
N ILE A 396 0.02 30.28 -16.54
CA ILE A 396 -1.19 30.92 -17.06
C ILE A 396 -1.97 31.55 -15.91
N LEU A 397 -2.27 30.75 -14.87
CA LEU A 397 -3.04 31.23 -13.73
C LEU A 397 -2.30 32.35 -12.98
N VAL A 398 -0.97 32.21 -12.80
CA VAL A 398 -0.16 33.27 -12.16
C VAL A 398 -0.22 34.57 -12.95
N ARG A 399 -0.17 34.50 -14.28
CA ARG A 399 -0.28 35.68 -15.14
C ARG A 399 -1.66 36.33 -15.04
N SER A 400 -2.73 35.54 -15.15
CA SER A 400 -4.11 36.04 -14.99
C SER A 400 -4.35 36.64 -13.60
N PHE A 401 -3.74 36.09 -12.57
CA PHE A 401 -3.80 36.63 -11.22
C PHE A 401 -3.13 38.00 -11.11
N ALA A 402 -1.92 38.15 -11.63
CA ALA A 402 -1.21 39.43 -11.64
C ALA A 402 -2.01 40.52 -12.38
N GLU A 403 -2.59 40.20 -13.54
CA GLU A 403 -3.40 41.13 -14.35
C GLU A 403 -4.68 41.61 -13.64
N THR A 404 -5.19 40.86 -12.65
CA THR A 404 -6.42 41.20 -11.91
C THR A 404 -6.13 41.95 -10.60
N SER A 405 -4.91 41.81 -10.05
CA SER A 405 -4.48 42.48 -8.81
C SER A 405 -3.98 43.92 -9.03
N GLU A 406 -3.74 44.33 -10.27
CA GLU A 406 -3.34 45.70 -10.67
C GLU A 406 -4.53 46.63 -10.99
N LEU A 407 -5.77 46.12 -10.90
CA LEU A 407 -7.04 46.84 -11.02
C LEU A 407 -7.68 47.04 -9.63
#